data_AF-A0A5M3W1F7-F1
#
_entry.id   AF-A0A5M3W1F7-F1
#
_cell.length_a   1.000
_cell.length_b   1.000
_cell.length_c   1.000
_cell.angle_alpha   90.00
_cell.angle_beta   90.00
_cell.angle_gamma   90.00
#
_symmetry.space_group_name_H-M   'P 1'
#
loop_
_entity.id
_entity.type
_entity.pdbx_description
1 polymer ?
#
loop_
_entity_poly.entity_id
_entity_poly.type
_entity_poly.pdbx_seq_one_letter_code
_entity_poly.pdbx_strand_id
1 'polypeptide(L)' 'MRRARPARLNHPGIITIHDVIIRDGVPMIVMEFVRGHSLQQRIAQEGRLAPAEVARIGVLMATR' A
#
# COMPACT_ATOMS: atom_id res chain seq x y z
N MET A 1 -8.14 -7.20 24.38
CA MET A 1 -7.49 -6.67 23.15
C MET A 1 -6.50 -7.71 22.67
N ARG A 2 -6.71 -8.30 21.48
CA ARG A 2 -5.79 -9.30 20.88
C ARG A 2 -4.98 -8.60 19.79
N ARG A 3 -3.66 -8.80 19.81
CA ARG A 3 -2.71 -8.29 18.80
C ARG A 3 -2.10 -9.46 18.04
N ALA A 4 -1.80 -9.26 16.77
CA ALA A 4 -1.13 -10.24 15.93
C ALA A 4 -0.05 -9.54 15.11
N ARG A 5 1.17 -10.11 15.12
CA ARG A 5 2.29 -9.58 14.36
C ARG A 5 2.26 -10.16 12.94
N PRO A 6 2.04 -9.36 11.89
CA PRO A 6 2.02 -9.86 10.54
C PRO A 6 3.42 -10.32 10.09
N ALA A 7 3.45 -11.28 9.16
CA ALA A 7 4.68 -11.67 8.50
C ALA A 7 5.25 -10.47 7.72
N ARG A 8 6.56 -10.23 7.86
CA ARG A 8 7.25 -9.16 7.14
C ARG A 8 7.47 -9.58 5.70
N LEU A 9 6.69 -9.05 4.78
CA LEU A 9 7.13 -8.95 3.39
C LEU A 9 8.01 -7.70 3.26
N ASN A 10 9.19 -7.86 2.66
CA ASN A 10 10.12 -6.76 2.40
C ASN A 10 10.14 -6.52 0.89
N HIS A 11 9.28 -5.63 0.41
CA HIS A 11 9.30 -5.18 -0.99
C HIS A 11 9.08 -3.66 -1.01
N PRO A 12 9.83 -2.88 -1.79
CA PRO A 12 9.64 -1.42 -1.88
C PRO A 12 8.25 -0.95 -2.33
N GLY A 13 7.45 -1.81 -2.98
CA GLY A 13 6.11 -1.50 -3.49
C GLY A 13 4.97 -1.83 -2.54
N ILE A 14 5.25 -2.33 -1.34
CA ILE A 14 4.24 -2.64 -0.33
C ILE A 14 4.51 -1.87 0.96
N ILE A 15 3.43 -1.51 1.64
CA ILE A 15 3.50 -0.83 2.94
C ILE A 15 3.85 -1.80 4.06
N THR A 16 4.58 -1.31 5.05
CA THR A 16 4.85 -2.10 6.27
C THR A 16 3.62 -2.09 7.19
N ILE A 17 3.12 -3.26 7.55
CA ILE A 17 2.14 -3.40 8.64
C ILE A 17 2.90 -3.51 9.96
N HIS A 18 2.60 -2.62 10.90
CA HIS A 18 3.20 -2.61 12.23
C HIS A 18 2.50 -3.59 13.18
N ASP A 19 1.16 -3.62 13.17
CA ASP A 19 0.35 -4.48 14.03
C ASP A 19 -1.07 -4.66 13.47
N VAL A 20 -1.76 -5.71 13.90
CA VAL A 20 -3.20 -5.90 13.67
C VAL A 20 -3.90 -6.04 15.02
N ILE A 21 -4.87 -5.16 15.26
CA ILE A 21 -5.60 -5.06 16.52
C ILE A 21 -7.04 -5.51 16.31
N ILE A 22 -7.56 -6.33 17.22
CA ILE A 22 -9.00 -6.65 17.24
C ILE A 22 -9.68 -5.84 18.34
N ARG A 23 -10.67 -5.03 17.93
CA ARG A 23 -11.53 -4.24 18.82
C ARG A 23 -12.98 -4.53 18.49
N ASP A 24 -13.74 -4.98 19.49
CA ASP A 24 -15.17 -5.30 19.36
C ASP A 24 -15.47 -6.29 18.22
N GLY A 25 -14.55 -7.24 17.99
CA GLY A 25 -14.63 -8.23 16.91
C GLY A 25 -14.16 -7.73 15.53
N VAL A 26 -13.84 -6.44 15.39
CA VAL A 26 -13.41 -5.83 14.12
C VAL A 26 -11.88 -5.75 14.05
N PRO A 27 -11.24 -6.26 12.97
CA PRO A 27 -9.81 -6.12 12.76
C PRO A 27 -9.47 -4.70 12.27
N MET A 28 -8.49 -4.08 12.92
CA MET A 28 -7.91 -2.79 12.54
C MET A 28 -6.43 -3.00 12.21
N ILE A 29 -6.00 -2.47 11.07
CA ILE A 29 -4.61 -2.57 10.60
C ILE A 29 -3.87 -1.30 10.98
N VAL A 30 -2.77 -1.46 11.72
CA VAL A 30 -1.82 -0.38 12.00
C VAL A 30 -0.66 -0.51 11.03
N MET A 31 -0.46 0.50 10.19
CA MET A 31 0.51 0.48 9.10
C MET A 31 1.25 1.80 8.97
N GLU A 32 2.32 1.78 8.17
CA GLU A 32 3.03 2.98 7.75
C GLU A 32 2.05 3.99 7.12
N PHE A 33 2.20 5.26 7.50
CA PHE A 33 1.45 6.35 6.88
C PHE A 33 2.15 6.84 5.61
N VAL A 34 1.60 6.48 4.45
CA VAL A 34 2.10 6.93 3.15
C VAL A 34 1.56 8.33 2.84
N ARG A 35 2.45 9.30 2.70
CA ARG A 35 2.10 10.64 2.22
C ARG A 35 1.95 10.64 0.70
N GLY A 36 0.87 11.22 0.20
CA GLY A 36 0.62 11.39 -1.23
C GLY A 36 -0.80 11.00 -1.63
N HIS A 37 -1.00 10.80 -2.92
CA HIS A 37 -2.27 10.40 -3.50
C HIS A 37 -2.20 8.96 -3.99
N SER A 38 -3.34 8.27 -3.97
CA SER A 38 -3.42 6.95 -4.60
C SER A 38 -3.25 7.08 -6.12
N LEU A 39 -2.76 6.02 -6.76
CA LEU A 39 -2.69 5.97 -8.23
C LEU A 39 -4.07 6.20 -8.85
N GLN A 40 -5.14 5.69 -8.22
CA GLN A 40 -6.51 5.94 -8.65
C GLN A 40 -6.88 7.42 -8.61
N GLN A 41 -6.56 8.14 -7.52
CA GLN A 41 -6.82 9.57 -7.42
C GLN A 41 -6.08 10.35 -8.51
N ARG A 42 -4.80 10.00 -8.75
CA ARG A 42 -4.00 10.61 -9.81
C ARG A 42 -4.62 10.38 -11.19
N ILE A 43 -5.01 9.14 -11.50
CA ILE A 43 -5.66 8.82 -12.79
C ILE A 43 -7.01 9.54 -12.92
N ALA A 44 -7.78 9.66 -11.85
CA ALA A 44 -9.05 10.38 -11.88
C ALA A 44 -8.87 11.88 -12.14
N GLN A 45 -7.77 12.49 -11.66
CA GLN A 45 -7.47 13.91 -11.84
C GLN A 45 -6.78 14.20 -13.18
N GLU A 46 -5.80 13.40 -13.58
CA GLU A 46 -4.95 13.63 -14.75
C GLU A 46 -5.44 12.87 -16.01
N GLY A 47 -6.36 11.93 -15.85
CA GLY A 47 -6.75 11.01 -16.92
C GLY A 47 -5.68 9.95 -17.19
N ARG A 48 -5.51 9.56 -18.46
CA ARG A 48 -4.56 8.52 -18.85
C ARG A 48 -3.13 9.01 -18.67
N LEU A 49 -2.31 8.25 -17.93
CA LEU A 49 -0.89 8.51 -17.80
C LEU A 49 -0.13 8.11 -19.08
N ALA A 50 1.01 8.77 -19.33
CA ALA A 50 1.87 8.44 -20.46
C ALA A 50 2.39 6.98 -20.36
N PRO A 51 2.54 6.25 -21.49
CA PRO A 51 2.97 4.85 -21.47
C PRO A 51 4.27 4.59 -20.70
N ALA A 52 5.24 5.49 -20.80
CA ALA A 52 6.50 5.38 -20.08
C ALA A 52 6.32 5.41 -18.55
N GLU A 53 5.41 6.25 -18.05
CA GLU A 53 5.10 6.34 -16.63
C GLU A 53 4.37 5.08 -16.13
N VAL A 54 3.44 4.56 -16.93
CA VAL A 54 2.76 3.30 -16.63
C VAL A 54 3.75 2.14 -16.56
N ALA A 55 4.69 2.05 -17.52
CA ALA A 55 5.74 1.03 -17.51
C ALA A 55 6.63 1.14 -16.26
N ARG A 56 7.04 2.36 -15.88
CA ARG A 56 7.83 2.62 -14.68
C ARG A 56 7.11 2.15 -13.41
N ILE A 57 5.82 2.47 -13.27
CA ILE A 57 5.00 2.03 -12.14
C ILE A 57 4.88 0.50 -12.13
N GLY A 58 4.64 -0.12 -13.29
CA GLY A 58 4.55 -1.58 -13.41
C GLY A 58 5.83 -2.30 -12.98
N VAL A 59 7.01 -1.79 -13.36
CA VAL A 59 8.30 -2.33 -12.92
C VAL A 59 8.46 -2.24 -11.40
N LEU A 60 8.02 -1.13 -10.78
CA LEU A 60 8.05 -0.98 -9.33
C LEU A 60 7.15 -1.99 -8.60
N MET A 61 6.08 -2.48 -9.24
CA MET A 61 5.21 -3.53 -8.67
C MET A 61 5.72 -4.96 -8.91
N ALA A 62 6.52 -5.16 -9.95
CA ALA A 62 7.02 -6.47 -10.35
C ALA A 62 8.39 -6.84 -9.75
N THR A 63 9.04 -5.88 -9.09
CA THR A 63 10.31 -6.12 -8.39
C THR A 63 10.07 -6.91 -7.10
N ARG A 64 11.12 -7.42 -6.45
CA ARG A 64 10.98 -8.24 -5.23
C ARG A 64 11.44 -7.49 -4.00
#